data_AF-A0A3D6DFC9-F1
#
_entry.id   AF-A0A3D6DFC9-F1
#
_cell.length_a   1.000
_cell.length_b   1.000
_cell.length_c   1.000
_cell.angle_alpha   90.00
_cell.angle_beta   90.00
_cell.angle_gamma   90.00
#
_symmetry.space_group_name_H-M   'P 1'
#
loop_
_entity.id
_entity.type
_entity.pdbx_description
1 polymer ?
#
loop_
_entity_poly.entity_id
_entity_poly.type
_entity_poly.pdbx_seq_one_letter_code
_entity_poly.pdbx_strand_id
1 'polypeptide(L)'
;AVIVPIQKGGEANEVVNTACEKLRDDLKATGLRVKLDDDDTKRSGWKFAEYELKGVPVRLAIGPRDAENGTVEVARRDTGEKAFIPADQIVAHVQSLLVEIQDGLLERARDRMEKGTREVNTWEEFTAGLEEGGFLSAHWDGTAETEERIKKETKATIRCIPLQGDTTPGTCIRTGEPSARRVLFARAY
;
A
#
# COMPACT_ATOMS: atom_id res chain seq x y z
N ALA A 1 2.74 -0.19 15.09
CA ALA A 1 1.36 -0.32 15.56
C ALA A 1 1.00 0.87 16.45
N VAL A 2 -0.29 1.11 16.65
CA VAL A 2 -0.79 2.01 17.70
C VAL A 2 -1.64 1.21 18.68
N ILE A 3 -1.50 1.47 19.97
CA ILE A 3 -2.31 0.89 21.05
C ILE A 3 -3.24 1.99 21.56
N VAL A 4 -4.53 1.71 21.62
CA VAL A 4 -5.56 2.64 22.07
C VAL A 4 -6.37 1.98 23.22
N PRO A 5 -6.21 2.43 24.47
CA PRO A 5 -7.02 1.97 25.58
C PRO A 5 -8.47 2.43 25.39
N ILE A 6 -9.43 1.53 25.65
CA ILE A 6 -10.87 1.85 25.68
C ILE A 6 -11.28 2.07 27.12
N GLN A 7 -11.18 3.32 27.58
CA GLN A 7 -11.47 3.70 28.95
C GLN A 7 -13.00 3.85 29.18
N LYS A 8 -13.46 3.41 30.36
CA LYS A 8 -14.86 3.60 30.82
C LYS A 8 -14.96 4.37 32.15
N GLY A 9 -13.84 4.77 32.74
CA GLY A 9 -13.75 5.47 34.02
C GLY A 9 -13.52 4.53 35.21
N GLY A 10 -12.96 5.06 36.30
CA GLY A 10 -12.71 4.33 37.56
C GLY A 10 -11.53 3.36 37.53
N GLU A 11 -11.48 2.42 38.48
CA GLU A 11 -10.41 1.41 38.64
C GLU A 11 -10.19 0.55 37.39
N ALA A 12 -11.24 0.35 36.58
CA ALA A 12 -11.15 -0.36 35.30
C ALA A 12 -10.15 0.28 34.31
N ASN A 13 -9.85 1.58 34.45
CA ASN A 13 -8.86 2.25 33.62
C ASN A 13 -7.42 1.86 34.00
N GLU A 14 -7.12 1.59 35.28
CA GLU A 14 -5.76 1.23 35.71
C GLU A 14 -5.36 -0.15 35.18
N VAL A 15 -6.29 -1.11 35.22
CA VAL A 15 -6.07 -2.46 34.67
C VAL A 15 -5.82 -2.39 33.16
N VAL A 16 -6.64 -1.61 32.44
CA VAL A 16 -6.49 -1.41 30.99
C VAL A 16 -5.18 -0.72 30.64
N ASN A 17 -4.80 0.35 31.36
CA ASN A 17 -3.57 1.08 31.12
C ASN A 17 -2.34 0.20 31.36
N THR A 18 -2.33 -0.57 32.46
CA THR A 18 -1.25 -1.52 32.77
C THR A 18 -1.10 -2.58 31.67
N ALA A 19 -2.22 -3.14 31.20
CA ALA A 19 -2.21 -4.12 30.09
C ALA A 19 -1.67 -3.49 28.79
N CYS A 20 -2.07 -2.25 28.48
CA CYS A 20 -1.59 -1.51 27.31
C CYS A 20 -0.10 -1.18 27.38
N GLU A 21 0.42 -0.79 28.54
CA GLU A 21 1.83 -0.51 28.77
C GLU A 21 2.69 -1.76 28.64
N LYS A 22 2.25 -2.88 29.23
CA LYS A 22 2.92 -4.17 29.06
C LYS A 22 2.98 -4.58 27.59
N LEU A 23 1.85 -4.52 26.89
CA LEU A 23 1.78 -4.83 25.46
C LEU A 23 2.70 -3.92 24.62
N ARG A 24 2.75 -2.63 24.94
CA ARG A 24 3.66 -1.68 24.29
C ARG A 24 5.11 -2.12 24.43
N ASP A 25 5.51 -2.52 25.64
CA ASP A 25 6.90 -2.87 25.93
C ASP A 25 7.28 -4.21 25.31
N ASP A 26 6.40 -5.21 25.38
CA ASP A 26 6.57 -6.52 24.73
C ASP A 26 6.74 -6.37 23.20
N LEU A 27 5.90 -5.54 22.56
CA LEU A 27 6.04 -5.27 21.13
C LEU A 27 7.30 -4.46 20.81
N LYS A 28 7.66 -3.46 21.62
CA LYS A 28 8.90 -2.69 21.42
C LYS A 28 10.14 -3.55 21.55
N ALA A 29 10.14 -4.55 22.44
CA ALA A 29 11.24 -5.49 22.61
C ALA A 29 11.54 -6.29 21.33
N THR A 30 10.56 -6.45 20.43
CA THR A 30 10.76 -7.07 19.11
C THR A 30 11.33 -6.13 18.04
N GLY A 31 11.59 -4.86 18.39
CA GLY A 31 12.04 -3.82 17.46
C GLY A 31 10.91 -3.11 16.72
N LEU A 32 9.64 -3.43 17.02
CA LEU A 32 8.50 -2.77 16.39
C LEU A 32 8.33 -1.33 16.90
N ARG A 33 7.99 -0.42 15.97
CA ARG A 33 7.56 0.94 16.31
C ARG A 33 6.14 0.90 16.87
N VAL A 34 5.99 1.26 18.14
CA VAL A 34 4.70 1.24 18.83
C VAL A 34 4.45 2.56 19.56
N LYS A 35 3.27 3.12 19.34
CA LYS A 35 2.73 4.26 20.09
C LYS A 35 1.59 3.79 20.98
N LEU A 36 1.63 4.12 22.26
CA LEU A 36 0.46 4.09 23.12
C LEU A 36 -0.21 5.47 23.06
N ASP A 37 -1.51 5.52 22.79
CA ASP A 37 -2.31 6.74 22.84
C ASP A 37 -3.19 6.72 24.09
N ASP A 38 -2.63 7.17 25.20
CA ASP A 38 -3.23 7.26 26.53
C ASP A 38 -3.98 8.58 26.78
N ASP A 39 -4.15 9.44 25.77
CA ASP A 39 -4.86 10.73 25.86
C ASP A 39 -6.33 10.56 26.25
N ASP A 40 -6.65 10.70 27.53
CA ASP A 40 -7.98 10.50 28.10
C ASP A 40 -8.98 11.60 27.72
N THR A 41 -8.51 12.71 27.14
CA THR A 41 -9.38 13.80 26.67
C THR A 41 -10.16 13.44 25.42
N LYS A 42 -9.70 12.42 24.68
CA LYS A 42 -10.30 12.00 23.41
C LYS A 42 -10.92 10.61 23.50
N ARG A 43 -12.14 10.48 22.98
CA ARG A 43 -12.83 9.19 22.91
C ARG A 43 -12.09 8.22 21.99
N SER A 44 -12.07 6.94 22.34
CA SER A 44 -11.41 5.88 21.55
C SER A 44 -11.83 5.87 20.08
N GLY A 45 -13.12 6.05 19.79
CA GLY A 45 -13.62 6.13 18.40
C GLY A 45 -13.04 7.29 17.58
N TRP A 46 -12.73 8.43 18.22
CA TRP A 46 -12.06 9.54 17.54
C TRP A 46 -10.60 9.17 17.22
N LYS A 47 -9.90 8.55 18.17
CA LYS A 47 -8.52 8.09 17.99
C LYS A 47 -8.43 7.03 16.87
N PHE A 48 -9.41 6.14 16.80
CA PHE A 48 -9.48 5.11 15.76
C PHE A 48 -9.47 5.74 14.36
N ALA A 49 -10.35 6.70 14.12
CA ALA A 49 -10.42 7.42 12.85
C ALA A 49 -9.13 8.22 12.57
N GLU A 50 -8.55 8.85 13.59
CA GLU A 50 -7.29 9.60 13.44
C GLU A 50 -6.13 8.70 12.97
N TYR A 51 -5.97 7.51 13.56
CA TYR A 51 -4.88 6.61 13.19
C TYR A 51 -5.11 5.89 11.87
N GLU A 52 -6.38 5.65 11.50
CA GLU A 52 -6.72 5.17 10.17
C GLU A 52 -6.39 6.22 9.11
N LEU A 53 -6.66 7.51 9.37
CA LEU A 53 -6.30 8.62 8.50
C LEU A 53 -4.77 8.77 8.38
N LYS A 54 -4.03 8.63 9.49
CA LYS A 54 -2.56 8.64 9.49
C LYS A 54 -1.93 7.41 8.81
N GLY A 55 -2.73 6.40 8.44
CA GLY A 55 -2.26 5.21 7.75
C GLY A 55 -1.46 4.25 8.63
N VAL A 56 -1.72 4.21 9.95
CA VAL A 56 -1.07 3.23 10.83
C VAL A 56 -1.56 1.82 10.44
N PRO A 57 -0.67 0.86 10.11
CA PRO A 57 -1.07 -0.41 9.50
C PRO A 57 -1.88 -1.32 10.44
N VAL A 58 -1.57 -1.28 11.74
CA VAL A 58 -2.21 -2.10 12.78
C VAL A 58 -2.57 -1.22 13.97
N ARG A 59 -3.85 -1.24 14.34
CA ARG A 59 -4.36 -0.68 15.59
C ARG A 59 -4.68 -1.83 16.55
N LEU A 60 -4.25 -1.67 17.80
CA LEU A 60 -4.54 -2.56 18.91
C LEU A 60 -5.42 -1.80 19.90
N ALA A 61 -6.46 -2.45 20.42
CA ALA A 61 -7.31 -1.87 21.44
C ALA A 61 -7.60 -2.87 22.56
N ILE A 62 -7.63 -2.36 23.78
CA ILE A 62 -7.94 -3.12 24.98
C ILE A 62 -8.98 -2.33 25.77
N GLY A 63 -10.17 -2.91 25.96
CA GLY A 63 -11.14 -2.43 26.93
C GLY A 63 -11.15 -3.27 28.21
N PRO A 64 -12.01 -2.93 29.18
CA PRO A 64 -12.09 -3.65 30.45
C PRO A 64 -12.39 -5.15 30.28
N ARG A 65 -13.32 -5.47 29.37
CA ARG A 65 -13.67 -6.87 29.05
C ARG A 65 -12.51 -7.63 28.40
N ASP A 66 -11.73 -6.96 27.56
CA ASP A 66 -10.59 -7.59 26.89
C ASP A 66 -9.46 -7.84 27.91
N ALA A 67 -9.25 -6.90 28.84
CA ALA A 67 -8.30 -7.07 29.93
C ALA A 67 -8.70 -8.21 30.89
N GLU A 68 -9.99 -8.35 31.21
CA GLU A 68 -10.52 -9.47 32.01
C GLU A 68 -10.38 -10.82 31.28
N ASN A 69 -10.65 -10.86 29.97
CA ASN A 69 -10.61 -12.09 29.17
C ASN A 69 -9.21 -12.42 28.63
N GLY A 70 -8.21 -11.56 28.82
CA GLY A 70 -6.87 -11.74 28.29
C GLY A 70 -6.82 -11.69 26.76
N THR A 71 -7.62 -10.83 26.12
CA THR A 71 -7.67 -10.65 24.66
C THR A 71 -7.28 -9.23 24.24
N VAL A 72 -6.97 -9.04 22.97
CA VAL A 72 -6.66 -7.74 22.35
C VAL A 72 -7.42 -7.63 21.04
N GLU A 73 -8.18 -6.56 20.83
CA GLU A 73 -8.75 -6.25 19.51
C GLU A 73 -7.63 -5.79 18.58
N VAL A 74 -7.50 -6.44 17.43
CA VAL A 74 -6.57 -6.10 16.35
C VAL A 74 -7.39 -5.63 15.16
N ALA A 75 -7.10 -4.43 14.65
CA ALA A 75 -7.71 -3.89 13.46
C ALA A 75 -6.65 -3.61 12.38
N ARG A 76 -6.91 -4.13 11.18
CA ARG A 76 -6.11 -3.93 9.97
C ARG A 76 -6.53 -2.68 9.25
N ARG A 77 -5.57 -1.83 8.86
CA ARG A 77 -5.89 -0.63 8.07
C ARG A 77 -6.19 -0.93 6.61
N ASP A 78 -5.50 -1.89 6.02
CA ASP A 78 -5.54 -2.15 4.58
C ASP A 78 -6.82 -2.87 4.11
N THR A 79 -7.43 -3.67 4.99
CA THR A 79 -8.71 -4.37 4.74
C THR A 79 -9.87 -3.86 5.59
N GLY A 80 -9.60 -3.22 6.72
CA GLY A 80 -10.62 -2.82 7.70
C GLY A 80 -11.10 -3.97 8.61
N GLU A 81 -10.53 -5.16 8.45
CA GLU A 81 -10.89 -6.34 9.25
C GLU A 81 -10.48 -6.17 10.71
N LYS A 82 -11.25 -6.82 11.58
CA LYS A 82 -11.03 -6.85 13.02
C LYS A 82 -11.02 -8.28 13.53
N ALA A 83 -10.14 -8.57 14.47
CA ALA A 83 -10.04 -9.85 15.16
C ALA A 83 -9.74 -9.64 16.65
N PHE A 84 -10.09 -10.63 17.47
CA PHE A 84 -9.68 -10.67 18.88
C PHE A 84 -8.63 -11.75 19.04
N ILE A 85 -7.45 -11.37 19.52
CA ILE A 85 -6.30 -12.26 19.65
C ILE A 85 -5.96 -12.40 21.13
N PRO A 86 -5.69 -13.63 21.62
CA PRO A 86 -5.17 -13.84 22.97
C PRO A 86 -3.91 -13.02 23.24
N ALA A 87 -3.82 -12.42 24.42
CA ALA A 87 -2.73 -11.51 24.80
C ALA A 87 -1.35 -12.19 24.84
N ASP A 88 -1.30 -13.50 25.01
CA ASP A 88 -0.07 -14.30 24.95
C ASP A 88 0.43 -14.56 23.50
N GLN A 89 -0.46 -14.45 22.52
CA GLN A 89 -0.18 -14.67 21.10
C GLN A 89 0.00 -13.36 20.30
N ILE A 90 -0.36 -12.22 20.91
CA ILE A 90 -0.47 -10.94 20.21
C ILE A 90 0.83 -10.47 19.57
N VAL A 91 1.98 -10.67 20.22
CA VAL A 91 3.27 -10.20 19.71
C VAL A 91 3.64 -10.91 18.41
N ALA A 92 3.58 -12.25 18.42
CA ALA A 92 3.84 -13.06 17.23
C ALA A 92 2.82 -12.78 16.13
N HIS A 93 1.55 -12.63 16.49
CA HIS A 93 0.49 -12.29 15.56
C HIS A 93 0.75 -10.95 14.85
N VAL A 94 1.11 -9.89 15.59
CA VAL A 94 1.39 -8.57 15.00
C VAL A 94 2.62 -8.60 14.08
N GLN A 95 3.67 -9.35 14.44
CA GLN A 95 4.84 -9.51 13.56
C GLN A 95 4.46 -10.17 12.24
N SER A 96 3.71 -11.29 12.29
CA SER A 96 3.23 -11.98 11.09
C SER A 96 2.31 -11.10 10.26
N LEU A 97 1.38 -10.40 10.92
CA LEU A 97 0.40 -9.55 10.27
C LEU A 97 1.05 -8.39 9.52
N LEU A 98 2.12 -7.80 10.04
CA LEU A 98 2.84 -6.73 9.36
C LEU A 98 3.52 -7.21 8.07
N VAL A 99 4.02 -8.45 8.04
CA VAL A 99 4.55 -9.08 6.83
C VAL A 99 3.43 -9.31 5.82
N GLU A 100 2.32 -9.90 6.27
CA GLU A 100 1.16 -10.15 5.42
C GLU A 100 0.59 -8.87 4.79
N ILE A 101 0.47 -7.79 5.57
CA ILE A 101 0.03 -6.48 5.07
C ILE A 101 1.01 -5.95 4.01
N GLN A 102 2.31 -6.07 4.24
CA GLN A 102 3.33 -5.61 3.31
C GLN A 102 3.27 -6.38 1.99
N ASP A 103 3.18 -7.71 2.06
CA ASP A 103 3.11 -8.59 0.89
C ASP A 103 1.82 -8.36 0.11
N GLY A 104 0.67 -8.29 0.79
CA GLY A 104 -0.63 -8.05 0.17
C GLY A 104 -0.77 -6.64 -0.43
N LEU A 105 -0.13 -5.61 0.13
CA LEU A 105 -0.05 -4.28 -0.50
C LEU A 105 0.81 -4.32 -1.77
N LEU A 106 1.95 -5.00 -1.73
CA LEU A 106 2.86 -5.12 -2.86
C LEU A 106 2.24 -5.90 -4.01
N GLU A 107 1.60 -7.03 -3.71
CA GLU A 107 0.88 -7.85 -4.69
C GLU A 107 -0.23 -7.05 -5.38
N ARG A 108 -1.11 -6.40 -4.61
CA ARG A 108 -2.16 -5.55 -5.18
C ARG A 108 -1.61 -4.42 -6.05
N ALA A 109 -0.49 -3.81 -5.66
CA ALA A 109 0.13 -2.74 -6.43
C ALA A 109 0.74 -3.28 -7.75
N ARG A 110 1.39 -4.45 -7.71
CA ARG A 110 1.90 -5.13 -8.91
C ARG A 110 0.77 -5.51 -9.84
N ASP A 111 -0.27 -6.15 -9.33
CA ASP A 111 -1.48 -6.50 -10.08
C ASP A 111 -2.09 -5.30 -10.79
N ARG A 112 -2.23 -4.18 -10.06
CA ARG A 112 -2.76 -2.94 -10.63
C ARG A 112 -1.86 -2.40 -11.74
N MET A 113 -0.55 -2.43 -11.54
CA MET A 113 0.42 -1.99 -12.53
C MET A 113 0.38 -2.86 -13.78
N GLU A 114 0.38 -4.19 -13.62
CA GLU A 114 0.34 -5.16 -14.73
C GLU A 114 -0.96 -5.05 -15.51
N LYS A 115 -2.12 -5.06 -14.84
CA LYS A 115 -3.44 -4.89 -15.47
C LYS A 115 -3.60 -3.50 -16.10
N GLY A 116 -2.90 -2.49 -15.57
CA GLY A 116 -2.84 -1.13 -16.10
C GLY A 116 -1.79 -0.92 -17.18
N THR A 117 -1.04 -1.95 -17.57
CA THR A 117 -0.05 -1.90 -18.64
C THR A 117 -0.63 -2.60 -19.86
N ARG A 118 -0.81 -1.88 -20.96
CA ARG A 118 -1.41 -2.41 -22.18
C ARG A 118 -0.41 -2.45 -23.31
N GLU A 119 -0.42 -3.53 -24.06
CA GLU A 119 0.28 -3.62 -25.33
C GLU A 119 -0.53 -2.91 -26.43
N VAL A 120 0.11 -2.06 -27.22
CA VAL A 120 -0.53 -1.33 -28.35
C VAL A 120 0.33 -1.40 -29.59
N ASN A 121 -0.29 -1.67 -30.74
CA ASN A 121 0.40 -1.96 -32.00
C ASN A 121 0.02 -1.00 -33.13
N THR A 122 -0.99 -0.15 -32.92
CA THR A 122 -1.37 0.93 -33.85
C THR A 122 -1.34 2.30 -33.19
N TRP A 123 -1.22 3.37 -33.99
CA TRP A 123 -1.24 4.73 -33.46
C TRP A 123 -2.61 5.09 -32.85
N GLU A 124 -3.68 4.55 -33.42
CA GLU A 124 -5.04 4.66 -32.91
C GLU A 124 -5.18 4.01 -31.53
N GLU A 125 -4.70 2.77 -31.36
CA GLU A 125 -4.66 2.09 -30.06
C GLU A 125 -3.80 2.85 -29.05
N PHE A 126 -2.65 3.38 -29.49
CA PHE A 126 -1.76 4.16 -28.63
C PHE A 126 -2.46 5.40 -28.08
N THR A 127 -3.08 6.20 -28.96
CA THR A 127 -3.76 7.44 -28.56
C THR A 127 -5.00 7.19 -27.70
N ALA A 128 -5.81 6.18 -28.03
CA ALA A 128 -6.95 5.76 -27.20
C ALA A 128 -6.48 5.26 -25.82
N GLY A 129 -5.45 4.42 -25.79
CA GLY A 129 -4.91 3.84 -24.56
C GLY A 129 -4.30 4.86 -23.59
N LEU A 130 -3.89 6.05 -24.07
CA LEU A 130 -3.41 7.14 -23.22
C LEU A 130 -4.54 7.81 -22.42
N GLU A 131 -5.77 7.82 -22.94
CA GLU A 131 -6.92 8.40 -22.23
C GLU A 131 -7.36 7.53 -21.05
N GLU A 132 -7.15 6.22 -21.15
CA GLU A 132 -7.48 5.26 -20.09
C GLU A 132 -6.47 5.29 -18.91
N GLY A 133 -5.32 5.97 -19.07
CA GLY A 133 -4.25 6.04 -18.05
C GLY A 133 -3.48 4.73 -17.87
N GLY A 134 -2.42 4.74 -17.04
CA GLY A 134 -1.51 3.59 -16.91
C GLY A 134 -0.35 3.64 -17.91
N PHE A 135 0.20 2.48 -18.25
CA PHE A 135 1.36 2.36 -19.15
C PHE A 135 0.97 1.73 -20.48
N LEU A 136 1.60 2.18 -21.56
CA LEU A 136 1.50 1.57 -22.88
C LEU A 136 2.84 0.97 -23.29
N SER A 137 2.86 -0.32 -23.56
CA SER A 137 3.99 -1.03 -24.16
C SER A 137 3.88 -0.93 -25.68
N ALA A 138 4.79 -0.18 -26.30
CA ALA A 138 4.78 0.06 -27.74
C ALA A 138 6.19 0.01 -28.32
N HIS A 139 6.28 -0.33 -29.60
CA HIS A 139 7.54 -0.30 -30.35
C HIS A 139 8.00 1.13 -30.61
N TRP A 140 9.29 1.37 -30.42
CA TRP A 140 9.96 2.64 -30.71
C TRP A 140 11.24 2.39 -31.50
N ASP A 141 11.52 3.25 -32.49
CA ASP A 141 12.65 3.12 -33.42
C ASP A 141 14.02 3.46 -32.80
N GLY A 142 14.06 3.93 -31.55
CA GLY A 142 15.30 4.28 -30.87
C GLY A 142 15.76 5.72 -31.10
N THR A 143 15.00 6.53 -31.84
CA THR A 143 15.39 7.89 -32.21
C THR A 143 14.76 8.95 -31.33
N ALA A 144 15.56 9.96 -30.97
CA ALA A 144 15.10 11.10 -30.18
C ALA A 144 14.04 11.95 -30.94
N GLU A 145 14.14 11.99 -32.28
CA GLU A 145 13.17 12.72 -33.11
C GLU A 145 11.75 12.13 -32.99
N THR A 146 11.62 10.80 -33.07
CA THR A 146 10.33 10.12 -32.89
C THR A 146 9.80 10.30 -31.49
N GLU A 147 10.65 10.26 -30.46
CA GLU A 147 10.24 10.52 -29.08
C GLU A 147 9.70 11.94 -28.91
N GLU A 148 10.41 12.96 -29.43
CA GLU A 148 9.94 14.34 -29.40
C GLU A 148 8.60 14.52 -30.11
N ARG A 149 8.43 13.86 -31.25
CA ARG A 149 7.19 13.90 -32.03
C ARG A 149 6.02 13.31 -31.25
N ILE A 150 6.19 12.11 -30.67
CA ILE A 150 5.16 11.48 -29.83
C ILE A 150 4.81 12.40 -28.65
N LYS A 151 5.80 13.01 -28.01
CA LYS A 151 5.59 13.97 -26.91
C LYS A 151 4.79 15.20 -27.35
N LYS A 152 5.13 15.81 -28.49
CA LYS A 152 4.41 16.99 -29.03
C LYS A 152 2.95 16.66 -29.35
N GLU A 153 2.69 15.48 -29.91
CA GLU A 153 1.35 15.06 -30.34
C GLU A 153 0.48 14.57 -29.17
N THR A 154 1.05 13.94 -28.14
CA THR A 154 0.27 13.19 -27.13
C THR A 154 0.57 13.55 -25.67
N LYS A 155 1.63 14.35 -25.44
CA LYS A 155 2.24 14.61 -24.13
C LYS A 155 2.81 13.38 -23.42
N ALA A 156 2.77 12.20 -24.06
CA ALA A 156 3.39 11.00 -23.53
C ALA A 156 4.91 11.03 -23.74
N THR A 157 5.64 10.45 -22.80
CA THR A 157 7.09 10.25 -22.89
C THR A 157 7.43 8.82 -22.54
N ILE A 158 8.59 8.35 -22.98
CA ILE A 158 9.12 7.05 -22.55
C ILE A 158 9.42 7.14 -21.06
N ARG A 159 8.93 6.17 -20.29
CA ARG A 159 9.15 6.05 -18.84
C ARG A 159 10.39 5.24 -18.56
N CYS A 160 10.53 4.12 -19.26
CA CYS A 160 11.71 3.29 -19.24
C CYS A 160 11.73 2.35 -20.44
N ILE A 161 12.92 1.82 -20.69
CA ILE A 161 13.13 0.62 -21.50
C ILE A 161 13.25 -0.54 -20.50
N PRO A 162 12.28 -1.46 -20.41
CA PRO A 162 12.33 -2.51 -19.41
C PRO A 162 13.53 -3.44 -19.61
N LEU A 163 14.30 -3.69 -18.55
CA LEU A 163 15.50 -4.53 -18.62
C LEU A 163 15.18 -5.99 -18.96
N GLN A 164 14.05 -6.50 -18.46
CA GLN A 164 13.51 -7.83 -18.72
C GLN A 164 12.26 -7.75 -19.60
N GLY A 165 12.17 -6.72 -20.46
CA GLY A 165 11.04 -6.51 -21.35
C GLY A 165 11.06 -7.38 -22.59
N ASP A 166 9.98 -7.28 -23.36
CA ASP A 166 9.90 -7.90 -24.68
C ASP A 166 10.96 -7.30 -25.64
N THR A 167 11.86 -8.16 -26.10
CA THR A 167 12.94 -7.84 -27.05
C THR A 167 12.65 -8.35 -28.46
N THR A 168 11.43 -8.82 -28.70
CA THR A 168 10.96 -9.16 -30.05
C THR A 168 11.04 -7.91 -30.92
N PRO A 169 11.64 -7.97 -32.13
CA PRO A 169 11.63 -6.84 -33.05
C PRO A 169 10.21 -6.57 -33.59
N GLY A 170 9.94 -5.31 -33.92
CA GLY A 170 8.67 -4.88 -34.50
C GLY A 170 8.79 -3.58 -35.27
N THR A 171 7.68 -2.87 -35.45
CA THR A 171 7.62 -1.60 -36.16
C THR A 171 7.25 -0.47 -35.21
N CYS A 172 7.96 0.65 -35.28
CA CYS A 172 7.71 1.79 -34.44
C CYS A 172 6.26 2.27 -34.56
N ILE A 173 5.61 2.47 -33.41
CA ILE A 173 4.21 2.86 -33.27
C ILE A 173 3.85 4.16 -34.00
N ARG A 174 4.86 5.01 -34.28
CA ARG A 174 4.65 6.31 -34.92
C ARG A 174 5.19 6.41 -36.34
N THR A 175 6.41 5.91 -36.59
CA THR A 175 7.09 6.08 -37.88
C THR A 175 6.94 4.89 -38.80
N GLY A 176 6.62 3.70 -38.28
CA GLY A 176 6.64 2.45 -39.03
C GLY A 176 8.05 1.87 -39.24
N GLU A 177 9.09 2.60 -38.83
CA GLU A 177 10.50 2.16 -38.94
C GLU A 177 10.79 0.94 -38.04
N PRO A 178 11.84 0.15 -38.33
CA PRO A 178 12.22 -0.99 -37.51
C PRO A 178 12.48 -0.61 -36.05
N SER A 179 11.94 -1.40 -35.13
CA SER A 179 12.10 -1.26 -33.69
C SER A 179 12.69 -2.54 -33.11
N ALA A 180 13.74 -2.41 -32.30
CA ALA A 180 14.42 -3.58 -31.71
C ALA A 180 13.69 -4.19 -30.51
N ARG A 181 12.77 -3.45 -29.87
CA ARG A 181 12.06 -3.86 -28.65
C ARG A 181 10.91 -2.91 -28.32
N ARG A 182 10.08 -3.31 -27.36
CA ARG A 182 9.03 -2.44 -26.80
C ARG A 182 9.58 -1.57 -25.67
N VAL A 183 8.98 -0.40 -25.51
CA VAL A 183 9.26 0.53 -24.40
C VAL A 183 7.95 0.95 -23.75
N LEU A 184 8.03 1.44 -22.50
CA LEU A 184 6.85 1.89 -21.77
C LEU A 184 6.63 3.39 -21.94
N PHE A 185 5.48 3.77 -22.47
CA PHE A 185 5.01 5.15 -22.55
C PHE A 185 3.94 5.42 -21.48
N ALA A 186 3.90 6.66 -20.98
CA ALA A 186 2.76 7.20 -20.25
C ALA A 186 2.78 8.73 -20.32
N ARG A 187 1.65 9.39 -20.02
CA ARG A 187 1.62 10.83 -19.75
C ARG A 187 2.34 11.11 -18.41
N ALA A 188 3.07 12.22 -18.35
CA ALA A 188 3.74 12.61 -17.11
C ALA A 188 2.71 13.19 -16.14
N TYR A 189 2.91 12.96 -14.85
CA TYR A 189 2.19 13.67 -13.80
C TYR A 189 2.43 15.17 -13.88
#